data_AF-A0A4Y2PDU9-F1
#
_entry.id   AF-A0A4Y2PDU9-F1
#
_cell.length_a   1.000
_cell.length_b   1.000
_cell.length_c   1.000
_cell.angle_alpha   90.00
_cell.angle_beta   90.00
_cell.angle_gamma   90.00
#
_symmetry.space_group_name_H-M   'P 1'
#
loop_
_entity.id
_entity.type
_entity.pdbx_description
1 polymer ?
#
loop_
_entity_poly.entity_id
_entity_poly.type
_entity_poly.pdbx_seq_one_letter_code
_entity_poly.pdbx_strand_id
1 'polypeptide(L)'
;MASATARIQLAEKAFRVTGIEPINPDIIIEDYYSPSLVTLAPLDNDFTFAVAPEENEVSSSTSQIDVSIQSILPLPRHEQRGAKRIRKSQKSEIMTSSPFKNFLEENGKEKIELEKAKTNRVFKKNKNWDKTKKKKRPESKEKTYSEFYRKHSSFSKFGK
;
A
#
# COMPACT_ATOMS: atom_id res chain seq x y z
N MET A 1 -0.03 18.64 7.64
CA MET A 1 1.42 18.33 7.72
C MET A 1 1.73 17.88 9.13
N ALA A 2 2.08 16.61 9.36
CA ALA A 2 2.45 16.14 10.71
C ALA A 2 3.85 16.67 11.08
N SER A 3 4.00 17.17 12.31
CA SER A 3 5.30 17.61 12.86
C SER A 3 6.35 16.49 12.78
N ALA A 4 7.62 16.84 12.58
CA ALA A 4 8.72 15.87 12.55
C ALA A 4 8.75 15.02 13.83
N THR A 5 8.48 15.63 14.99
CA THR A 5 8.42 14.96 16.29
C THR A 5 7.36 13.86 16.34
N ALA A 6 6.18 14.11 15.75
CA ALA A 6 5.09 13.12 15.73
C ALA A 6 5.45 11.89 14.88
N ARG A 7 6.26 12.08 13.83
CA ARG A 7 6.73 10.98 12.97
C ARG A 7 7.79 10.12 13.65
N ILE A 8 8.71 10.74 14.39
CA ILE A 8 9.75 10.03 15.16
C ILE A 8 9.10 9.16 16.25
N GLN A 9 8.15 9.70 17.01
CA GLN A 9 7.45 8.94 18.06
C GLN A 9 6.63 7.77 17.51
N LEU A 10 6.04 7.93 16.33
CA LEU A 10 5.31 6.85 15.66
C LEU A 10 6.26 5.73 15.21
N ALA A 11 7.40 6.10 14.63
CA ALA A 11 8.42 5.16 14.22
C ALA A 11 8.99 4.40 15.43
N GLU A 12 9.32 5.10 16.52
CA GLU A 12 9.85 4.47 17.74
C GLU A 12 8.87 3.45 18.34
N LYS A 13 7.57 3.78 18.40
CA LYS A 13 6.54 2.83 18.85
C LYS A 13 6.43 1.63 17.92
N ALA A 14 6.51 1.84 16.60
CA ALA A 14 6.47 0.74 15.64
C ALA A 14 7.65 -0.21 15.82
N PHE A 15 8.87 0.30 16.03
CA PHE A 15 10.06 -0.50 16.30
C PHE A 15 9.95 -1.33 17.59
N ARG A 16 9.44 -0.73 18.67
CA ARG A 16 9.18 -1.46 19.92
C ARG A 16 8.15 -2.59 19.74
N VAL A 17 7.12 -2.36 18.93
CA VAL A 17 6.08 -3.37 18.65
C VAL A 17 6.61 -4.51 17.79
N THR A 18 7.50 -4.22 16.83
CA THR A 18 8.10 -5.25 15.97
C THR A 18 9.26 -5.98 16.63
N GLY A 19 9.79 -5.46 17.74
CA GLY A 19 11.00 -5.97 18.38
C GLY A 19 12.27 -5.77 17.56
N ILE A 20 12.20 -4.88 16.56
CA ILE A 20 13.35 -4.54 15.71
C ILE A 20 13.95 -3.27 16.28
N GLU A 21 15.11 -3.38 16.91
CA GLU A 21 15.84 -2.22 17.41
C GLU A 21 16.68 -1.64 16.27
N PRO A 22 16.49 -0.36 15.89
CA PRO A 22 17.09 0.18 14.67
C PRO A 22 18.62 0.23 14.70
N ILE A 23 19.24 0.21 15.89
CA ILE A 23 20.69 0.13 16.08
C ILE A 23 20.91 -0.62 17.40
N ASN A 24 21.38 -1.87 17.33
CA ASN A 24 21.84 -2.57 18.51
C ASN A 24 23.36 -2.33 18.63
N PRO A 25 23.84 -1.58 19.64
CA PRO A 25 25.27 -1.29 19.81
C PRO A 25 26.11 -2.54 20.08
N ASP A 26 25.50 -3.62 20.57
CA ASP A 26 26.18 -4.90 20.79
C ASP A 26 26.39 -5.69 19.48
N ILE A 27 25.66 -5.33 18.41
CA ILE A 27 25.74 -5.99 17.09
C ILE A 27 26.47 -5.11 16.07
N ILE A 28 26.25 -3.79 16.12
CA ILE A 28 26.84 -2.81 15.20
C ILE A 28 27.92 -2.05 15.96
N ILE A 29 29.17 -2.49 15.79
CA ILE A 29 30.35 -1.81 16.32
C ILE A 29 30.71 -0.70 15.33
N GLU A 30 31.12 0.48 15.84
CA GLU A 30 31.54 1.64 15.04
C GLU A 30 32.60 1.28 13.99
N ASP A 31 33.42 0.27 14.25
CA ASP A 31 34.45 -0.24 13.35
C ASP A 31 33.90 -0.77 12.02
N TYR A 32 32.62 -1.17 11.95
CA TYR A 32 31.97 -1.56 10.69
C TYR A 32 31.75 -0.39 9.72
N TYR A 33 31.73 0.84 10.24
CA TYR A 33 31.63 2.06 9.44
C TYR A 33 32.99 2.70 9.16
N SER A 34 34.08 2.10 9.66
CA SER A 34 35.41 2.60 9.35
C SER A 34 35.66 2.49 7.84
N PRO A 35 36.13 3.56 7.19
CA PRO A 35 36.48 3.51 5.78
C PRO A 35 37.55 2.44 5.56
N SER A 36 37.38 1.62 4.52
CA SER A 36 38.39 0.63 4.16
C SER A 36 39.72 1.33 3.88
N LEU A 37 40.84 0.67 4.20
CA LEU A 37 42.18 1.20 3.87
C LEU A 37 42.34 1.51 2.38
N VAL A 38 41.59 0.83 1.51
CA VAL A 38 41.56 1.06 0.05
C VAL A 38 41.05 2.45 -0.31
N THR A 39 40.19 3.03 0.52
CA THR A 39 39.62 4.37 0.34
C THR A 39 40.41 5.49 1.03
N LEU A 40 41.46 5.16 1.80
CA LEU A 40 42.27 6.14 2.54
C LEU A 40 43.51 6.63 1.79
N ALA A 41 43.78 6.13 0.57
CA ALA A 41 44.81 6.73 -0.26
C ALA A 41 44.39 8.16 -0.61
N PRO A 42 45.15 9.19 -0.21
CA PRO A 42 44.98 10.52 -0.76
C PRO A 42 45.05 10.38 -2.28
N LEU A 43 44.02 10.88 -2.97
CA LEU A 43 44.13 11.11 -4.40
C LEU A 43 45.11 12.27 -4.56
N ASP A 44 46.41 11.99 -4.47
CA ASP A 44 47.45 12.95 -4.78
C ASP A 44 47.20 13.37 -6.24
N ASN A 45 46.74 14.62 -6.39
CA ASN A 45 46.30 15.20 -7.66
C ASN A 45 47.47 15.50 -8.63
N ASP A 46 48.60 14.82 -8.45
CA ASP A 46 49.78 14.86 -9.31
C ASP A 46 50.03 13.51 -10.00
N PHE A 47 48.96 12.71 -10.22
CA PHE A 47 49.02 11.57 -11.13
C PHE A 47 49.19 12.06 -12.57
N THR A 48 50.41 12.49 -12.89
CA THR A 48 50.91 12.51 -14.24
C THR A 48 50.84 11.07 -14.72
N PHE A 49 49.88 10.78 -15.60
CA PHE A 49 49.80 9.53 -16.34
C PHE A 49 51.08 9.36 -17.16
N ALA A 50 52.14 8.84 -16.54
CA ALA A 50 53.27 8.27 -17.25
C ALA A 50 52.76 6.96 -17.86
N VAL A 51 52.34 7.05 -19.13
CA VAL A 51 52.05 5.94 -20.02
C VAL A 51 53.37 5.16 -20.21
N ALA A 52 53.57 4.13 -19.40
CA ALA A 52 54.50 3.06 -19.70
C ALA A 52 53.70 1.96 -20.43
N PRO A 53 54.06 1.58 -21.67
CA PRO A 53 53.45 0.43 -22.31
C PRO A 53 54.10 -0.82 -21.71
N GLU A 54 53.49 -1.35 -20.65
CA GLU A 54 53.75 -2.73 -20.26
C GLU A 54 52.66 -3.59 -20.90
N GLU A 55 53.11 -4.36 -21.88
CA GLU A 55 52.39 -5.36 -22.65
C GLU A 55 52.04 -6.57 -21.78
N ASN A 56 51.00 -6.43 -20.96
CA ASN A 56 50.27 -7.56 -20.41
C ASN A 56 48.82 -7.49 -20.89
N GLU A 57 48.56 -8.18 -22.01
CA GLU A 57 47.23 -8.41 -22.58
C GLU A 57 46.36 -9.26 -21.63
N VAL A 58 45.96 -8.68 -20.51
CA VAL A 58 44.66 -9.00 -19.93
C VAL A 58 43.68 -8.25 -20.80
N SER A 59 43.23 -8.92 -21.87
CA SER A 59 42.03 -8.53 -22.62
C SER A 59 40.87 -8.48 -21.62
N SER A 60 40.72 -7.33 -20.97
CA SER A 60 39.47 -6.90 -20.36
C SER A 60 38.51 -6.76 -21.54
N SER A 61 37.90 -7.88 -21.92
CA SER A 61 36.73 -7.92 -22.79
C SER A 61 35.56 -7.33 -22.02
N THR A 62 35.67 -6.04 -21.71
CA THR A 62 34.52 -5.19 -21.52
C THR A 62 34.01 -4.95 -22.93
N SER A 63 33.36 -5.96 -23.50
CA SER A 63 32.53 -5.77 -24.67
C SER A 63 31.53 -4.69 -24.28
N GLN A 64 31.79 -3.46 -24.69
CA GLN A 64 30.79 -2.42 -24.73
C GLN A 64 29.78 -2.93 -25.74
N ILE A 65 28.77 -3.65 -25.26
CA ILE A 65 27.66 -4.09 -26.08
C ILE A 65 26.92 -2.80 -26.40
N ASP A 66 27.25 -2.21 -27.55
CA ASP A 66 26.55 -1.05 -28.09
C ASP A 66 25.20 -1.53 -28.66
N VAL A 67 24.31 -1.91 -27.75
CA VAL A 67 22.93 -2.25 -28.10
C VAL A 67 22.18 -0.94 -28.24
N SER A 68 21.81 -0.63 -29.49
CA SER A 68 20.87 0.45 -29.79
C SER A 68 19.62 0.30 -28.93
N ILE A 69 19.19 1.38 -28.25
CA ILE A 69 18.02 1.39 -27.36
C ILE A 69 16.76 0.90 -28.10
N GLN A 70 16.68 1.08 -29.41
CA GLN A 70 15.57 0.58 -30.24
C GLN A 70 15.47 -0.95 -30.24
N SER A 71 16.58 -1.66 -30.06
CA SER A 71 16.60 -3.13 -29.94
C SER A 71 16.04 -3.64 -28.61
N ILE A 72 15.85 -2.77 -27.61
CA ILE A 72 15.36 -3.09 -26.25
C ILE A 72 13.86 -2.75 -26.12
N LEU A 73 13.21 -2.30 -27.20
CA LEU A 73 11.78 -1.98 -27.23
C LEU A 73 10.99 -3.04 -28.04
N PRO A 74 9.72 -3.33 -27.66
CA PRO A 74 8.97 -2.74 -26.56
C PRO A 74 9.23 -3.45 -25.22
N LEU A 75 9.33 -2.64 -24.17
CA LEU A 75 9.41 -3.13 -22.79
C LEU A 75 8.24 -4.05 -22.47
N PRO A 76 8.44 -5.07 -21.62
CA PRO A 76 7.37 -5.95 -21.19
C PRO A 76 6.21 -5.12 -20.65
N ARG A 77 5.06 -5.27 -21.28
CA ARG A 77 3.84 -4.59 -20.84
C ARG A 77 3.45 -5.20 -19.51
N HIS A 78 3.23 -4.36 -18.51
CA HIS A 78 2.57 -4.80 -17.28
C HIS A 78 1.17 -5.27 -17.68
N GLU A 79 1.00 -6.59 -17.86
CA GLU A 79 -0.32 -7.18 -17.98
C GLU A 79 -1.11 -6.71 -16.76
N GLN A 80 -2.19 -5.99 -17.02
CA GLN A 80 -3.11 -5.58 -15.98
C GLN A 80 -3.77 -6.86 -15.49
N ARG A 81 -3.07 -7.54 -14.58
CA ARG A 81 -3.36 -8.88 -14.14
C ARG A 81 -4.80 -8.88 -13.67
N GLY A 82 -5.68 -9.45 -14.50
CA GLY A 82 -7.10 -9.54 -14.21
C GLY A 82 -7.26 -10.17 -12.83
N ALA A 83 -8.14 -9.57 -12.02
CA ALA A 83 -8.54 -9.96 -10.67
C ALA A 83 -7.48 -10.70 -9.83
N LYS A 84 -6.97 -10.06 -8.76
CA LYS A 84 -6.09 -10.65 -7.75
C LYS A 84 -6.37 -12.15 -7.60
N ARG A 85 -5.46 -13.01 -8.09
CA ARG A 85 -5.62 -14.46 -8.02
C ARG A 85 -5.71 -14.86 -6.56
N ILE A 86 -6.93 -15.10 -6.07
CA ILE A 86 -7.16 -15.65 -4.73
C ILE A 86 -6.70 -17.11 -4.80
N ARG A 87 -5.48 -17.35 -4.35
CA ARG A 87 -4.99 -18.72 -4.17
C ARG A 87 -5.71 -19.29 -2.95
N LYS A 88 -6.31 -20.47 -3.10
CA LYS A 88 -6.71 -21.25 -1.93
C LYS A 88 -5.41 -21.71 -1.26
N SER A 89 -5.03 -21.08 -0.16
CA SER A 89 -3.90 -21.54 0.62
C SER A 89 -4.30 -22.85 1.30
N GLN A 90 -3.46 -23.86 1.17
CA GLN A 90 -3.51 -25.02 2.04
C GLN A 90 -3.08 -24.56 3.44
N LYS A 91 -3.76 -25.04 4.49
CA LYS A 91 -3.34 -24.77 5.86
C LYS A 91 -2.00 -25.49 6.08
N SER A 92 -0.95 -24.75 6.44
CA SER A 92 0.33 -25.34 6.83
C SER A 92 0.18 -26.00 8.20
N GLU A 93 0.51 -27.28 8.30
CA GLU A 93 0.64 -27.97 9.58
C GLU A 93 1.98 -27.62 10.23
N ILE A 94 1.96 -27.34 11.53
CA ILE A 94 3.17 -27.06 12.30
C ILE A 94 3.84 -28.41 12.60
N MET A 95 4.87 -28.75 11.82
CA MET A 95 5.64 -30.00 11.94
C MET A 95 6.65 -30.02 13.11
N THR A 96 6.69 -28.97 13.95
CA THR A 96 7.66 -28.90 15.03
C THR A 96 7.20 -29.72 16.24
N SER A 97 8.09 -30.50 16.84
CA SER A 97 7.89 -31.15 18.16
C SER A 97 7.98 -30.15 19.33
N SER A 98 7.73 -28.86 19.07
CA SER A 98 7.82 -27.81 20.08
C SER A 98 6.83 -28.08 21.22
N PRO A 99 7.27 -27.96 22.49
CA PRO A 99 6.38 -28.13 23.65
C PRO A 99 5.23 -27.11 23.67
N PHE A 100 5.33 -26.04 22.87
CA PHE A 100 4.29 -25.01 22.72
C PHE A 100 3.33 -25.24 21.54
N LYS A 101 3.45 -26.36 20.80
CA LYS A 101 2.60 -26.64 19.62
C LYS A 101 1.12 -26.59 19.97
N ASN A 102 0.71 -27.22 21.08
CA ASN A 102 -0.70 -27.31 21.49
C ASN A 102 -1.28 -25.92 21.77
N PHE A 103 -0.54 -25.09 22.51
CA PHE A 103 -0.95 -23.72 22.81
C PHE A 103 -1.13 -22.88 21.54
N LEU A 104 -0.23 -22.99 20.56
CA LEU A 104 -0.35 -22.25 19.30
C LEU A 104 -1.55 -22.71 18.47
N GLU A 105 -1.83 -24.00 18.45
CA GLU A 105 -2.96 -24.56 17.71
C GLU A 105 -4.31 -24.17 18.32
N GLU A 106 -4.42 -24.21 19.65
CA GLU A 106 -5.62 -23.79 20.39
C GLU A 106 -5.93 -22.30 20.18
N ASN A 107 -4.92 -21.43 20.34
CA ASN A 107 -5.08 -20.00 20.08
C ASN A 107 -5.47 -19.68 18.64
N GLY A 108 -4.96 -20.46 17.67
CA GLY A 108 -5.34 -20.33 16.27
C GLY A 108 -6.81 -20.68 16.03
N LYS A 109 -7.29 -21.77 16.63
CA LYS A 109 -8.69 -22.20 16.54
C LYS A 109 -9.64 -21.19 17.19
N GLU A 110 -9.31 -20.72 18.39
CA GLU A 110 -10.12 -19.74 19.12
C GLU A 110 -10.27 -18.42 18.35
N LYS A 111 -9.20 -17.90 17.76
CA LYS A 111 -9.25 -16.67 16.93
C LYS A 111 -10.19 -16.80 15.74
N ILE A 112 -10.15 -17.96 15.04
CA ILE A 112 -11.01 -18.23 13.90
C ILE A 112 -12.49 -18.32 14.34
N GLU A 113 -12.77 -18.97 15.46
CA GLU A 113 -14.12 -19.08 16.00
C GLU A 113 -14.67 -17.72 16.46
N LEU A 114 -13.86 -16.91 17.14
CA LEU A 114 -14.21 -15.56 17.55
C LEU A 114 -14.53 -14.67 16.33
N GLU A 115 -13.74 -14.75 15.27
CA GLU A 115 -13.98 -14.01 14.03
C GLU A 115 -15.27 -14.46 13.33
N LYS A 116 -15.51 -15.77 13.27
CA LYS A 116 -16.75 -16.36 12.74
C LYS A 116 -17.98 -15.94 13.56
N ALA A 117 -17.87 -15.89 14.89
CA ALA A 117 -18.94 -15.42 15.78
C ALA A 117 -19.22 -13.91 15.59
N LYS A 118 -18.18 -13.09 15.43
CA LYS A 118 -18.30 -11.65 15.15
C LYS A 118 -19.03 -11.37 13.85
N THR A 119 -18.65 -12.05 12.77
CA THR A 119 -19.33 -11.90 11.47
C THR A 119 -20.79 -12.36 11.53
N ASN A 120 -21.06 -13.52 12.13
CA ASN A 120 -22.44 -14.02 12.30
C ASN A 120 -23.32 -13.08 13.14
N ARG A 121 -22.76 -12.39 14.14
CA ARG A 121 -23.49 -11.36 14.92
C ARG A 121 -23.87 -10.14 14.08
N VAL A 122 -23.01 -9.72 13.15
CA VAL A 122 -23.28 -8.59 12.24
C VAL A 122 -24.38 -8.97 11.24
N PHE A 123 -24.37 -10.20 10.71
CA PHE A 123 -25.38 -10.68 9.76
C PHE A 123 -26.76 -10.95 10.37
N LYS A 124 -26.90 -11.11 11.69
CA LYS A 124 -28.22 -11.36 12.32
C LYS A 124 -29.05 -10.08 12.53
N LYS A 125 -28.43 -8.89 12.45
CA LYS A 125 -29.07 -7.59 12.69
C LYS A 125 -29.85 -7.02 11.49
N ASN A 126 -29.83 -7.67 10.32
CA ASN A 126 -30.47 -7.16 9.11
C ASN A 126 -31.69 -7.99 8.63
N LYS A 127 -32.10 -9.05 9.35
CA LYS A 127 -33.25 -9.89 8.96
C LYS A 127 -34.61 -9.42 9.52
N ASN A 128 -34.66 -8.34 10.27
CA ASN A 128 -35.88 -7.82 10.92
C ASN A 128 -36.38 -6.49 10.35
N TRP A 129 -35.85 -6.00 9.23
CA TRP A 129 -36.32 -4.74 8.62
C TRP A 129 -37.22 -4.92 7.38
N ASP A 130 -37.33 -6.11 6.80
CA ASP A 130 -38.07 -6.28 5.53
C ASP A 130 -39.55 -6.67 5.73
N LYS A 131 -40.20 -6.00 6.68
CA LYS A 131 -41.67 -6.06 6.85
C LYS A 131 -42.20 -4.70 7.27
N THR A 132 -42.07 -3.67 6.42
CA THR A 132 -43.02 -2.55 6.51
C THR A 132 -43.16 -1.77 5.21
N LYS A 133 -44.32 -2.02 4.57
CA LYS A 133 -45.12 -1.12 3.72
C LYS A 133 -44.54 -0.74 2.35
N LYS A 134 -45.03 -1.43 1.33
CA LYS A 134 -45.38 -0.83 0.03
C LYS A 134 -46.31 0.37 0.27
N LYS A 135 -45.75 1.56 0.52
CA LYS A 135 -46.49 2.81 0.46
C LYS A 135 -46.47 3.24 -1.00
N LYS A 136 -47.62 3.12 -1.69
CA LYS A 136 -47.83 3.68 -3.03
C LYS A 136 -47.33 5.14 -3.02
N ARG A 137 -46.42 5.45 -3.95
CA ARG A 137 -45.98 6.81 -4.23
C ARG A 137 -47.20 7.58 -4.77
N PRO A 138 -47.59 8.74 -4.23
CA PRO A 138 -48.44 9.64 -4.98
C PRO A 138 -47.61 10.17 -6.15
N GLU A 139 -48.12 9.99 -7.36
CA GLU A 139 -47.59 10.64 -8.56
C GLU A 139 -47.54 12.14 -8.31
N SER A 140 -46.35 12.71 -8.31
CA SER A 140 -46.16 14.14 -8.36
C SER A 140 -46.66 14.61 -9.72
N LYS A 141 -47.86 15.19 -9.76
CA LYS A 141 -48.35 15.90 -10.94
C LYS A 141 -47.37 17.04 -11.22
N GLU A 142 -46.69 16.92 -12.35
CA GLU A 142 -45.84 17.92 -12.97
C GLU A 142 -46.68 19.19 -13.14
N LYS A 143 -46.38 20.24 -12.37
CA LYS A 143 -47.04 21.53 -12.53
C LYS A 143 -46.42 22.20 -13.74
N THR A 144 -47.15 22.23 -14.84
CA THR A 144 -46.75 22.94 -16.06
C THR A 144 -46.52 24.42 -15.75
N TYR A 145 -45.41 24.96 -16.24
CA TYR A 145 -44.89 26.32 -16.01
C TYR A 145 -45.85 27.47 -16.45
N SER A 146 -47.05 27.15 -16.93
CA SER A 146 -48.04 28.11 -17.44
C SER A 146 -48.96 28.71 -16.35
N GLU A 147 -49.05 28.12 -15.16
CA GLU A 147 -49.90 28.67 -14.08
C GLU A 147 -49.32 29.92 -13.40
N PHE A 148 -48.02 30.20 -13.56
CA PHE A 148 -47.36 31.34 -12.92
C PHE A 148 -47.69 32.71 -13.56
N TYR A 149 -48.26 32.72 -14.77
CA TYR A 149 -48.57 33.96 -15.51
C TYR A 149 -50.07 34.24 -15.65
N ARG A 150 -50.93 33.65 -14.82
CA ARG A 150 -52.35 34.02 -14.78
C ARG A 150 -52.52 35.39 -14.09
N LYS A 151 -52.15 36.45 -14.80
CA LYS A 151 -52.46 37.84 -14.48
C LYS A 151 -53.97 37.96 -14.23
N HIS A 152 -54.37 38.45 -13.06
CA HIS A 152 -55.69 39.03 -12.86
C HIS A 152 -55.74 40.34 -13.65
N SER A 153 -56.22 40.23 -14.89
CA SER A 153 -56.53 41.36 -15.77
C SER A 153 -58.01 41.74 -15.62
N SER A 154 -58.29 43.04 -15.72
CA SER A 154 -59.57 43.77 -15.65
C SER A 154 -60.08 44.02 -14.21
N PHE A 155 -60.19 45.25 -13.68
CA PHE A 155 -60.56 46.57 -14.22
C PHE A 155 -62.03 46.67 -14.67
N SER A 156 -62.93 47.03 -13.75
CA SER A 156 -64.09 47.93 -13.98
C SER A 156 -64.60 48.42 -12.61
N LYS A 157 -64.44 49.72 -12.31
CA LYS A 157 -65.40 50.84 -12.53
C LYS A 157 -66.74 50.63 -11.84
N PHE A 158 -66.99 51.36 -10.75
CA PHE A 158 -68.22 52.08 -10.33
C PHE A 158 -67.80 52.83 -9.04
N GLY A 159 -67.89 54.14 -8.85
CA GLY A 159 -68.87 55.11 -9.32
C GLY A 159 -69.79 55.47 -8.15
N LYS A 160 -69.43 56.51 -7.38
CA LYS A 160 -70.30 57.49 -6.68
C LYS A 160 -69.45 58.49 -5.91
#